data_AF-A0A8S2YN19-F1
#
_entry.id   AF-A0A8S2YN19-F1
#
_cell.length_a   1.000
_cell.length_b   1.000
_cell.length_c   1.000
_cell.angle_alpha   90.00
_cell.angle_beta   90.00
_cell.angle_gamma   90.00
#
_symmetry.space_group_name_H-M   'P 1'
#
loop_
_entity.id
_entity.type
_entity.pdbx_description
1 polymer ?
#
loop_
_entity_poly.entity_id
_entity_poly.type
_entity_poly.pdbx_seq_one_letter_code
_entity_poly.pdbx_strand_id
1 'polypeptide(L)' 'PVLLKATVIGKPTPHFIWLKDGAPLPASNRLRTRYDIGTKQVLLQINDARPQDIGEYVVIAT' A
#
# COMPACT_ATOMS: atom_id res chain seq x y z
N PRO A 1 11.96 8.60 -3.35
CA PRO A 1 10.59 8.08 -3.08
C PRO A 1 10.71 6.62 -2.64
N VAL A 2 9.90 6.18 -1.68
CA VAL A 2 9.85 4.77 -1.26
C VAL A 2 8.67 4.11 -1.95
N LEU A 3 8.86 2.88 -2.44
CA LEU A 3 7.83 2.12 -3.14
C LEU A 3 7.76 0.71 -2.56
N LEU A 4 6.65 0.42 -1.89
CA LEU A 4 6.32 -0.92 -1.42
C LEU A 4 5.42 -1.60 -2.45
N LYS A 5 5.72 -2.86 -2.73
CA LYS A 5 5.01 -3.66 -3.73
C LYS A 5 4.65 -5.01 -3.13
N ALA A 6 3.44 -5.48 -3.42
CA ALA A 6 3.03 -6.85 -3.16
C ALA A 6 2.20 -7.38 -4.32
N THR A 7 2.21 -8.70 -4.51
CA THR A 7 1.37 -9.36 -5.51
C THR A 7 0.15 -9.93 -4.81
N VAL A 8 -1.04 -9.53 -5.25
CA VAL A 8 -2.32 -9.95 -4.68
C VAL A 8 -3.14 -10.62 -5.77
N ILE A 9 -3.47 -11.89 -5.58
CA ILE A 9 -4.19 -12.70 -6.57
C ILE A 9 -5.54 -13.10 -5.98
N GLY A 10 -6.63 -12.77 -6.68
CA GLY A 10 -7.99 -13.15 -6.31
C GLY A 10 -8.94 -13.14 -7.51
N LYS A 11 -10.01 -13.91 -7.44
CA LYS A 11 -11.14 -13.88 -8.38
C LYS A 11 -12.44 -13.95 -7.56
N PRO A 12 -13.30 -12.92 -7.52
CA PRO A 12 -13.22 -11.63 -8.23
C PRO A 12 -12.02 -10.77 -7.78
N THR A 13 -11.77 -9.62 -8.44
CA THR A 13 -10.67 -8.71 -8.06
C THR A 13 -10.75 -8.39 -6.56
N PRO A 14 -9.71 -8.73 -5.78
CA PRO A 14 -9.76 -8.56 -4.33
C PRO A 14 -9.73 -7.09 -3.95
N HIS A 15 -10.38 -6.76 -2.85
CA HIS A 15 -10.22 -5.46 -2.23
C HIS A 15 -8.92 -5.48 -1.41
N PHE A 16 -8.27 -4.33 -1.28
CA PHE A 16 -7.04 -4.23 -0.50
C PHE A 16 -7.03 -2.98 0.37
N ILE A 17 -6.42 -3.11 1.54
CA ILE A 17 -6.17 -2.01 2.47
C ILE A 17 -4.72 -2.04 2.93
N TRP A 18 -4.14 -0.85 3.11
CA TRP A 18 -2.82 -0.70 3.69
C TRP A 18 -2.93 -0.25 5.14
N LEU A 19 -2.13 -0.89 5.98
CA LEU A 19 -1.94 -0.55 7.37
C LEU A 19 -0.50 -0.08 7.59
N LYS A 20 -0.31 0.90 8.47
CA LYS A 20 0.97 1.24 9.07
C LYS A 20 0.84 1.02 10.58
N ASP A 21 1.72 0.21 11.15
CA ASP A 21 1.76 -0.09 12.59
C ASP A 21 0.40 -0.55 13.14
N GLY A 22 -0.32 -1.37 12.36
CA GLY A 22 -1.63 -1.92 12.71
C GLY A 22 -2.84 -0.98 12.48
N ALA A 23 -2.61 0.28 12.10
CA ALA A 23 -3.68 1.26 11.82
C ALA A 23 -3.78 1.57 10.31
N PRO A 24 -4.95 1.94 9.78
CA PRO A 24 -5.08 2.39 8.40
C PRO A 24 -4.13 3.55 8.08
N LEU A 25 -3.60 3.57 6.85
CA LEU A 25 -2.73 4.67 6.44
C LEU A 25 -3.41 6.04 6.67
N PRO A 26 -2.70 7.01 7.26
CA PRO A 26 -3.22 8.36 7.43
C PRO A 26 -3.45 9.01 6.06
N ALA A 27 -4.50 9.83 5.96
CA ALA A 27 -4.72 10.64 4.77
C ALA A 27 -3.54 11.58 4.56
N SER A 28 -2.89 11.51 3.39
CA SER A 28 -1.71 12.32 3.08
C SER A 28 -1.52 12.48 1.58
N ASN A 29 -1.23 13.71 1.14
CA ASN A 29 -0.92 13.99 -0.27
C ASN A 29 0.38 13.31 -0.75
N ARG A 30 1.21 12.85 0.20
CA ARG A 30 2.50 12.20 -0.08
C ARG A 30 2.35 10.70 -0.32
N LEU A 31 1.28 10.10 0.20
CA LEU A 31 0.99 8.68 0.08
C LEU A 31 0.09 8.45 -1.14
N ARG A 32 0.49 7.53 -2.01
CA ARG A 32 -0.32 7.12 -3.16
C ARG A 32 -0.40 5.61 -3.20
N THR A 33 -1.61 5.08 -3.21
CA THR A 33 -1.87 3.65 -3.35
C THR A 33 -2.48 3.33 -4.71
N ARG A 34 -2.08 2.22 -5.34
CA ARG A 34 -2.59 1.77 -6.64
C ARG A 34 -2.63 0.24 -6.71
N TYR A 35 -3.58 -0.30 -7.46
CA TYR A 35 -3.61 -1.70 -7.86
C TYR A 35 -3.60 -1.81 -9.37
N ASP A 36 -2.68 -2.61 -9.89
CA ASP A 36 -2.55 -2.93 -11.30
C ASP A 36 -3.15 -4.32 -11.55
N ILE A 37 -4.27 -4.34 -12.27
CA ILE A 37 -5.02 -5.57 -12.59
C ILE A 37 -4.22 -6.49 -13.52
N GLY A 38 -3.41 -5.92 -14.43
CA GLY A 38 -2.63 -6.69 -15.40
C GLY A 38 -1.47 -7.43 -14.73
N THR A 39 -0.75 -6.75 -13.84
CA THR A 39 0.37 -7.34 -13.10
C THR A 39 -0.03 -8.01 -11.78
N LYS A 40 -1.29 -7.80 -11.34
CA LYS A 40 -1.81 -8.22 -10.02
C LYS A 40 -1.00 -7.65 -8.85
N GLN A 41 -0.44 -6.46 -9.04
CA GLN A 41 0.41 -5.80 -8.04
C GLN A 41 -0.35 -4.69 -7.33
N VAL A 42 -0.22 -4.66 -6.01
CA VAL A 42 -0.59 -3.53 -5.17
C VAL A 42 0.67 -2.74 -4.82
N LEU A 43 0.58 -1.41 -4.95
CA LEU A 43 1.68 -0.48 -4.81
C LEU A 43 1.32 0.57 -3.77
N LEU A 44 2.23 0.82 -2.84
CA LEU A 44 2.21 2.00 -1.96
C LEU A 44 3.45 2.84 -2.23
N GLN A 45 3.24 4.06 -2.72
CA GLN A 45 4.29 5.04 -2.94
C GLN A 45 4.26 6.11 -1.85
N ILE A 46 5.40 6.30 -1.19
CA ILE A 46 5.64 7.34 -0.19
C ILE A 46 6.59 8.38 -0.80
N ASN A 47 6.06 9.56 -1.12
CA ASN A 47 6.85 10.68 -1.61
C ASN A 47 7.49 11.43 -0.44
N ASP A 48 8.72 11.91 -0.64
CA ASP A 48 9.46 12.66 0.38
C ASP A 48 9.57 11.92 1.73
N ALA A 49 10.03 10.66 1.75
CA ALA A 49 10.04 9.86 2.99
C ALA A 49 10.78 10.55 4.15
N ARG A 50 10.18 10.55 5.34
CA ARG A 50 10.63 11.22 6.56
C ARG A 50 10.77 10.21 7.71
N PRO A 51 11.45 10.59 8.81
CA PRO A 51 11.53 9.73 10.00
C PRO A 51 10.16 9.25 10.52
N GLN A 52 9.10 10.06 10.37
CA GLN A 52 7.73 9.67 10.76
C GLN A 52 7.12 8.57 9.89
N ASP A 53 7.68 8.28 8.71
CA ASP A 53 7.21 7.20 7.84
C ASP A 53 7.82 5.85 8.23
N ILE A 54 8.75 5.80 9.19
CA ILE A 54 9.25 4.54 9.75
C ILE A 54 8.09 3.81 10.41
N GLY A 55 7.99 2.50 10.15
CA GLY A 55 6.97 1.62 10.70
C GLY A 55 6.84 0.34 9.89
N GLU A 56 6.00 -0.57 10.36
CA GLU A 56 5.62 -1.78 9.66
C GLU A 56 4.43 -1.51 8.74
N TYR A 57 4.58 -1.86 7.47
CA TYR A 57 3.53 -1.69 6.47
C TYR A 57 2.98 -3.04 6.05
N VAL A 58 1.68 -3.22 6.22
CA VAL A 58 0.97 -4.47 5.89
C VAL A 58 -0.12 -4.17 4.88
N VAL A 59 -0.22 -5.01 3.85
CA VAL A 59 -1.38 -5.01 2.95
C VAL A 59 -2.26 -6.21 3.26
N ILE A 60 -3.55 -5.95 3.45
CA ILE A 60 -4.56 -6.98 3.64
C ILE A 60 -5.39 -7.03 2.37
N ALA A 61 -5.60 -8.23 1.85
CA ALA A 61 -6.44 -8.49 0.68
C ALA A 61 -7.61 -9.41 1.05
N THR A 62 -8.82 -9.05 0.62
CA THR A 62 -10.08 -9.78 0.90
C THR A 62 -10.91 -9.96 -0.36
#